data_AF-A0A2V7TKC4-F1
#
_entry.id   AF-A0A2V7TKC4-F1
#
_cell.length_a   1.000
_cell.length_b   1.000
_cell.length_c   1.000
_cell.angle_alpha   90.00
_cell.angle_beta   90.00
_cell.angle_gamma   90.00
#
_symmetry.space_group_name_H-M   'P 1'
#
loop_
_entity.id
_entity.type
_entity.pdbx_description
1 polymer ?
#
loop_
_entity_poly.entity_id
_entity_poly.type
_entity_poly.pdbx_seq_one_letter_code
_entity_poly.pdbx_strand_id
1 'polypeptide(L)'
;MAQLNFALARRFYGLSAGAARDGVLAQQVNQFAALPFDSLKAKAGTITVNKPPLPYSRKVTVDSLSPKLRRVTIVVTPLNPVIRPDTMVLQRSKPGNNPFNKP
;
A
#
# COMPACT_ATOMS: atom_id res chain seq x y z
N MET A 1 -37.25 -9.78 -7.24
CA MET A 1 -36.44 -8.61 -7.68
C MET A 1 -35.30 -8.21 -6.71
N ALA A 2 -35.32 -8.58 -5.42
CA ALA A 2 -34.24 -8.20 -4.47
C ALA A 2 -32.88 -8.87 -4.73
N GLN A 3 -32.86 -10.15 -5.15
CA GLN A 3 -31.62 -10.90 -5.39
C GLN A 3 -30.81 -10.36 -6.59
N LEU A 4 -31.49 -9.90 -7.63
CA LEU A 4 -30.86 -9.29 -8.82
C LEU A 4 -30.18 -7.97 -8.47
N ASN A 5 -30.84 -7.13 -7.66
CA ASN A 5 -30.26 -5.87 -7.17
C ASN A 5 -29.05 -6.11 -6.25
N PHE A 6 -29.10 -7.12 -5.38
CA PHE A 6 -27.98 -7.48 -4.52
C PHE A 6 -26.77 -8.02 -5.31
N ALA A 7 -27.02 -8.85 -6.33
CA ALA A 7 -25.98 -9.38 -7.20
C ALA A 7 -25.30 -8.29 -8.04
N LEU A 8 -26.10 -7.38 -8.62
CA LEU A 8 -25.60 -6.23 -9.38
C LEU A 8 -24.80 -5.29 -8.47
N ALA A 9 -25.34 -4.91 -7.31
CA ALA A 9 -24.64 -4.08 -6.33
C ALA A 9 -23.28 -4.70 -5.96
N ARG A 10 -23.25 -6.00 -5.64
CA ARG A 10 -22.01 -6.70 -5.30
C ARG A 10 -20.97 -6.66 -6.43
N ARG A 11 -21.40 -6.76 -7.69
CA ARG A 11 -20.53 -6.65 -8.87
C ARG A 11 -20.02 -5.21 -9.08
N PHE A 12 -20.88 -4.21 -8.95
CA PHE A 12 -20.50 -2.80 -9.03
C PHE A 12 -19.54 -2.40 -7.91
N TYR A 13 -19.77 -2.86 -6.68
CA TYR A 13 -18.84 -2.69 -5.57
C TYR A 13 -17.51 -3.39 -5.84
N GLY A 14 -17.50 -4.59 -6.41
CA GLY A 14 -16.26 -5.29 -6.80
C GLY A 14 -15.44 -4.53 -7.85
N LEU A 15 -16.09 -4.00 -8.90
CA LEU A 15 -15.42 -3.27 -9.98
C LEU A 15 -14.90 -1.91 -9.52
N SER A 16 -15.71 -1.13 -8.80
CA SER A 16 -15.32 0.17 -8.27
C SER A 16 -14.26 0.06 -7.16
N ALA A 17 -14.38 -0.94 -6.29
CA ALA A 17 -13.36 -1.23 -5.28
C ALA A 17 -12.05 -1.71 -5.89
N GLY A 18 -12.09 -2.43 -7.02
CA GLY A 18 -10.88 -2.86 -7.73
C GLY A 18 -10.02 -1.69 -8.20
N ALA A 19 -10.61 -0.74 -8.93
CA ALA A 19 -9.89 0.45 -9.40
C ALA A 19 -9.41 1.34 -8.23
N ALA A 20 -10.23 1.50 -7.18
CA ALA A 20 -9.84 2.23 -5.98
C ALA A 20 -8.66 1.57 -5.25
N ARG A 21 -8.69 0.24 -5.14
CA ARG A 21 -7.64 -0.57 -4.53
C ARG A 21 -6.35 -0.46 -5.31
N ASP A 22 -6.38 -0.60 -6.63
CA ASP A 22 -5.20 -0.46 -7.48
C ASP A 22 -4.58 0.94 -7.36
N GLY A 23 -5.41 1.99 -7.30
CA GLY A 23 -4.94 3.36 -7.04
C GLY A 23 -4.27 3.51 -5.67
N VAL A 24 -4.84 2.92 -4.61
CA VAL A 24 -4.22 2.91 -3.27
C VAL A 24 -2.89 2.18 -3.30
N LEU A 25 -2.82 0.99 -3.90
CA LEU A 25 -1.60 0.20 -4.00
C LEU A 25 -0.49 0.94 -4.77
N ALA A 26 -0.83 1.55 -5.91
CA ALA A 26 0.11 2.37 -6.67
C ALA A 26 0.60 3.57 -5.86
N GLN A 27 -0.28 4.26 -5.14
CA GLN A 27 0.10 5.34 -4.24
C GLN A 27 1.06 4.86 -3.14
N GLN A 28 0.81 3.69 -2.53
CA GLN A 28 1.68 3.11 -1.52
C GLN A 28 3.07 2.84 -2.07
N VAL A 29 3.17 2.19 -3.23
CA VAL A 29 4.45 1.91 -3.88
C VAL A 29 5.19 3.21 -4.19
N ASN A 30 4.53 4.18 -4.80
CA ASN A 30 5.14 5.47 -5.14
C ASN A 30 5.65 6.20 -3.89
N GLN A 31 4.84 6.24 -2.82
CA GLN A 31 5.24 6.84 -1.55
C GLN A 31 6.48 6.16 -0.98
N PHE A 32 6.48 4.82 -0.89
CA PHE A 32 7.58 4.06 -0.31
C PHE A 32 8.78 3.89 -1.23
N ALA A 33 8.65 4.16 -2.53
CA ALA A 33 9.77 4.26 -3.47
C ALA A 33 10.45 5.64 -3.39
N ALA A 34 9.67 6.71 -3.24
CA ALA A 34 10.19 8.09 -3.15
C ALA A 34 10.77 8.43 -1.77
N LEU A 35 10.35 7.74 -0.70
CA LEU A 35 10.86 8.01 0.65
C LEU A 35 12.39 7.82 0.75
N PRO A 36 13.10 8.71 1.48
CA PRO A 36 14.51 8.53 1.78
C PRO A 36 14.74 7.21 2.53
N PHE A 37 15.83 6.51 2.20
CA PHE A 37 16.13 5.18 2.75
C PHE A 37 16.16 5.17 4.28
N ASP A 38 16.80 6.18 4.89
CA ASP A 38 16.96 6.26 6.33
C ASP A 38 15.61 6.51 7.04
N SER A 39 14.66 7.20 6.37
CA SER A 39 13.31 7.50 6.88
C SER A 39 12.32 6.34 6.79
N LEU A 40 12.65 5.24 6.11
CA LEU A 40 11.73 4.10 5.94
C LEU A 40 11.24 3.54 7.28
N LYS A 41 12.14 3.34 8.26
CA LYS A 41 11.78 2.83 9.59
C LYS A 41 10.81 3.74 10.33
N ALA A 42 10.92 5.06 10.16
CA ALA A 42 10.03 6.02 10.80
C ALA A 42 8.58 5.96 10.25
N LYS A 43 8.37 5.27 9.13
CA LYS A 43 7.03 5.04 8.54
C LYS A 43 6.48 3.64 8.82
N ALA A 44 7.18 2.83 9.61
CA ALA A 44 6.63 1.58 10.14
C ALA A 44 5.49 1.88 11.14
N GLY A 45 4.53 0.97 11.21
CA GLY A 45 3.37 1.11 12.09
C GLY A 45 2.05 0.88 11.35
N THR A 46 0.95 1.11 12.06
CA THR A 46 -0.40 0.94 11.53
C THR A 46 -1.12 2.27 11.51
N ILE A 47 -1.79 2.56 10.39
CA ILE A 47 -2.69 3.71 10.28
C ILE A 47 -4.04 3.27 9.73
N THR A 48 -5.07 4.06 10.02
CA THR A 48 -6.40 3.89 9.44
C THR A 48 -6.75 5.11 8.62
N VAL A 49 -7.24 4.86 7.40
CA VAL A 49 -7.65 5.89 6.45
C VAL A 49 -9.14 5.70 6.19
N ASN A 50 -9.95 6.60 6.74
CA ASN A 50 -11.41 6.57 6.61
C ASN A 50 -11.92 7.42 5.44
N LYS A 51 -11.21 7.41 4.31
CA LYS A 51 -11.55 8.24 3.15
C LYS A 51 -12.13 7.38 2.00
N PRO A 52 -13.23 7.79 1.36
CA PRO A 52 -13.72 7.15 0.14
C PRO A 52 -12.73 7.36 -1.02
N PRO A 53 -12.76 6.51 -2.08
CA PRO A 53 -13.72 5.42 -2.31
C PRO A 53 -13.42 4.11 -1.59
N LEU A 54 -12.22 3.94 -1.02
CA LEU A 54 -11.82 2.74 -0.30
C LEU A 54 -11.24 3.11 1.07
N PRO A 55 -12.04 3.07 2.15
CA PRO A 55 -11.51 3.13 3.51
C PRO A 55 -10.68 1.88 3.83
N TYR A 56 -9.49 2.04 4.41
CA TYR A 56 -8.58 0.93 4.72
C TYR A 56 -7.74 1.17 5.98
N SER A 57 -7.30 0.08 6.60
CA SER A 57 -6.16 0.05 7.51
C SER A 57 -4.90 -0.33 6.74
N ARG A 58 -3.79 0.35 7.01
CA ARG A 58 -2.49 0.05 6.43
C ARG A 58 -1.50 -0.27 7.53
N LYS A 59 -0.93 -1.47 7.49
CA LYS A 59 0.18 -1.88 8.35
C LYS A 59 1.46 -1.92 7.53
N VAL A 60 2.49 -1.21 8.00
CA VAL A 60 3.81 -1.14 7.38
C VAL A 60 4.82 -1.75 8.35
N THR A 61 5.56 -2.74 7.88
CA THR A 61 6.74 -3.28 8.59
C THR A 61 7.98 -3.02 7.76
N VAL A 62 9.07 -2.68 8.43
CA VAL A 62 10.36 -2.37 7.77
C VAL A 62 11.46 -3.19 8.43
N ASP A 63 11.89 -4.22 7.72
CA ASP A 63 12.94 -5.13 8.16
C ASP A 63 14.28 -4.67 7.60
N SER A 64 15.29 -4.60 8.46
CA SER A 64 16.68 -4.37 8.04
C SER A 64 17.29 -5.71 7.65
N LEU A 65 17.48 -5.94 6.35
CA LEU A 65 18.19 -7.12 5.84
C LEU A 65 19.71 -6.92 5.89
N SER A 66 20.17 -5.68 5.71
CA SER A 66 21.55 -5.24 5.93
C SER A 66 21.59 -3.73 6.20
N PRO A 67 22.74 -3.13 6.56
CA PRO A 67 22.84 -1.68 6.74
C PRO A 67 22.46 -0.86 5.49
N LYS A 68 22.56 -1.47 4.30
CA LYS A 68 22.26 -0.85 3.00
C LYS A 68 21.03 -1.44 2.31
N LEU A 69 20.32 -2.38 2.94
CA LEU A 69 19.17 -3.06 2.34
C LEU A 69 18.03 -3.21 3.36
N ARG A 70 16.85 -2.72 3.01
CA ARG A 70 15.64 -2.82 3.81
C ARG A 70 14.52 -3.46 3.00
N ARG A 71 13.71 -4.30 3.65
CA ARG A 71 12.46 -4.83 3.11
C ARG A 71 11.30 -4.09 3.77
N VAL A 72 10.46 -3.48 2.96
CA VAL A 72 9.24 -2.81 3.39
C VAL A 72 8.08 -3.70 3.00
N THR A 73 7.33 -4.18 3.99
CA THR A 73 6.09 -4.94 3.76
C THR A 73 4.92 -4.06 4.13
N ILE A 74 3.98 -3.90 3.21
CA ILE A 74 2.80 -3.06 3.36
C ILE A 74 1.58 -3.96 3.20
N VAL A 75 0.79 -4.06 4.25
CA VAL A 75 -0.49 -4.76 4.22
C VAL A 75 -1.59 -3.71 4.21
N VAL A 76 -2.42 -3.72 3.17
CA VAL A 76 -3.60 -2.87 3.05
C VAL A 76 -4.83 -3.73 3.28
N THR A 77 -5.56 -3.44 4.35
CA THR A 77 -6.77 -4.15 4.75
C THR A 77 -7.97 -3.21 4.59
N PRO A 78 -8.81 -3.39 3.57
CA PRO A 78 -10.05 -2.63 3.44
C PRO A 78 -10.90 -2.75 4.70
N LEU A 79 -11.56 -1.67 5.10
CA LEU A 79 -12.48 -1.72 6.25
C LEU A 79 -13.77 -2.46 5.92
N ASN A 80 -14.09 -2.61 4.63
CA ASN A 80 -15.16 -3.49 4.18
C ASN A 80 -14.62 -4.93 4.09
N PRO A 81 -15.09 -5.86 4.93
CA PRO A 81 -14.57 -7.23 4.99
C PRO A 81 -14.90 -8.08 3.75
N VAL A 82 -15.79 -7.60 2.86
CA VAL A 82 -16.08 -8.27 1.58
C VAL A 82 -14.88 -8.19 0.61
N ILE A 83 -14.01 -7.18 0.79
CA ILE A 83 -12.83 -6.96 -0.06
C ILE A 83 -11.63 -7.59 0.63
N ARG A 84 -10.88 -8.41 -0.11
CA ARG A 84 -9.69 -9.10 0.43
C ARG A 84 -8.54 -8.12 0.67
N PRO A 85 -7.76 -8.30 1.75
CA PRO A 85 -6.54 -7.53 1.97
C PRO A 85 -5.48 -7.78 0.89
N ASP A 86 -4.60 -6.79 0.72
CA ASP A 86 -3.40 -6.90 -0.11
C ASP A 86 -2.15 -6.87 0.73
N THR A 87 -1.13 -7.54 0.24
CA THR A 87 0.22 -7.41 0.77
C THR A 87 1.17 -7.06 -0.36
N MET A 88 1.96 -6.02 -0.14
CA MET A 88 2.99 -5.56 -1.05
C MET A 88 4.34 -5.68 -0.34
N VAL A 89 5.36 -6.10 -1.06
CA VAL A 89 6.73 -6.19 -0.56
C VAL A 89 7.63 -5.41 -1.48
N LEU A 90 8.32 -4.42 -0.92
CA LEU A 90 9.30 -3.60 -1.63
C LEU A 90 10.67 -3.81 -0.99
N GLN A 91 11.67 -4.10 -1.81
CA GLN A 91 13.05 -4.05 -1.37
C GLN A 91 13.66 -2.70 -1.75
N ARG A 92 14.19 -1.99 -0.76
CA ARG A 92 14.87 -0.71 -0.94
C ARG A 92 16.34 -0.88 -0.61
N SER A 93 17.20 -0.52 -1.55
CA SER A 93 18.63 -0.35 -1.31
C SER A 93 18.94 1.10 -0.94
N LYS A 94 19.95 1.29 -0.10
CA LYS A 94 20.53 2.61 0.14
C LYS A 94 21.19 3.08 -1.15
N PRO A 95 20.88 4.29 -1.65
CA PRO A 95 21.55 4.83 -2.82
C PRO A 95 23.07 4.75 -2.61
N GLY A 96 23.78 4.17 -3.59
CA GLY A 96 25.24 4.20 -3.61
C GLY A 96 25.75 5.62 -3.83
N ASN A 97 27.06 5.81 -3.69
CA ASN A 97 27.73 7.05 -4.07
C ASN A 97 27.72 7.16 -5.61
N ASN A 98 26.56 7.49 -6.19
CA ASN A 98 26.40 7.63 -7.63
C ASN A 98 27.08 8.94 -8.05
N PRO A 99 28.10 8.91 -8.93
CA PRO A 99 28.77 10.12 -9.40
C PRO A 99 27.83 11.07 -10.15
N PHE A 100 26.67 10.60 -10.61
CA PHE A 100 25.63 11.41 -11.26
C PHE A 100 24.63 12.07 -10.28
N ASN A 101 24.84 11.95 -8.98
CA ASN A 101 23.98 12.52 -7.94
C ASN A 101 24.70 13.63 -7.14
N LYS A 102 25.65 14.32 -7.77
CA LYS A 102 26.21 15.58 -7.27
C LYS A 102 25.43 16.76 -7.87
N PRO A 103 25.15 17.82 -7.09
CA PRO A 103 24.48 19.01 -7.57
C PRO A 103 25.27 19.71 -8.68
#